data_AF-A0A1C6B6T4-F1
#
_entry.id   AF-A0A1C6B6T4-F1
#
_cell.length_a   1.000
_cell.length_b   1.000
_cell.length_c   1.000
_cell.angle_alpha   90.00
_cell.angle_beta   90.00
_cell.angle_gamma   90.00
#
_symmetry.space_group_name_H-M   'P 1'
#
loop_
_entity.id
_entity.type
_entity.pdbx_description
1 polymer ?
#
loop_
_entity_poly.entity_id
_entity_poly.type
_entity_poly.pdbx_seq_one_letter_code
_entity_poly.pdbx_strand_id
1 'polypeptide(L)' 'MVFGTVRVLEDNRERRTAIEKLAVKYALRDSLEHHAQAIHQVWKPLCILEMTIAPLSGRKAIEIV' A
#
# COMPACT_ATOMS: atom_id res chain seq x y z
N MET A 1 -11.75 -14.23 1.60
CA MET A 1 -10.35 -14.53 1.25
C MET A 1 -10.07 -13.88 -0.11
N VAL A 2 -9.01 -13.07 -0.20
CA VAL A 2 -8.62 -12.41 -1.46
C VAL A 2 -7.40 -13.11 -2.03
N PHE A 3 -7.36 -13.31 -3.34
CA PHE A 3 -6.25 -13.92 -4.06
C PHE A 3 -5.79 -12.97 -5.16
N GLY A 4 -4.54 -13.07 -5.59
CA GLY A 4 -3.97 -12.11 -6.52
C GLY A 4 -2.49 -12.36 -6.78
N THR A 5 -1.92 -11.54 -7.66
CA THR A 5 -0.49 -11.55 -7.97
C THR A 5 0.19 -10.46 -7.17
N VAL A 6 1.33 -10.77 -6.55
CA VAL A 6 2.16 -9.81 -5.83
C VAL A 6 3.44 -9.57 -6.62
N ARG A 7 3.87 -8.31 -6.71
CA ARG A 7 5.20 -7.94 -7.23
C ARG A 7 5.92 -7.01 -6.25
N VAL A 8 7.24 -7.10 -6.22
CA VAL A 8 8.09 -6.16 -5.49
C VAL A 8 8.22 -4.89 -6.31
N LEU A 9 8.01 -3.72 -5.71
CA LEU A 9 8.34 -2.45 -6.34
C LEU A 9 9.84 -2.21 -6.15
N GLU A 10 10.61 -2.31 -7.23
CA GLU A 10 12.06 -2.07 -7.22
C GLU A 10 12.41 -0.63 -7.63
N ASP A 11 11.59 -0.02 -8.50
CA ASP A 11 11.79 1.36 -8.92
C ASP A 11 11.60 2.32 -7.73
N ASN A 12 12.56 3.23 -7.56
CA ASN A 12 12.56 4.16 -6.43
C ASN A 12 11.39 5.16 -6.49
N ARG A 13 10.95 5.57 -7.68
CA ARG A 13 9.82 6.50 -7.83
C ARG A 13 8.49 5.81 -7.54
N GLU A 14 8.30 4.59 -8.03
CA GLU A 14 7.12 3.77 -7.73
C GLU A 14 7.05 3.46 -6.23
N ARG A 15 8.17 3.03 -5.62
CA ARG A 15 8.26 2.82 -4.17
C ARG A 15 7.90 4.07 -3.39
N ARG A 16 8.46 5.23 -3.79
CA ARG A 16 8.25 6.49 -3.06
C ARG A 16 6.79 6.90 -3.11
N THR A 17 6.20 6.86 -4.30
CA THR A 17 4.79 7.17 -4.52
C THR A 17 3.89 6.24 -3.71
N ALA A 18 4.21 4.95 -3.64
CA ALA A 18 3.43 3.97 -2.89
C ALA A 18 3.46 4.24 -1.39
N ILE A 19 4.65 4.46 -0.79
CA ILE A 19 4.73 4.72 0.66
C ILE A 19 4.13 6.06 1.06
N GLU A 20 4.22 7.08 0.21
CA GLU A 20 3.58 8.39 0.48
C GLU A 20 2.05 8.27 0.47
N LYS A 21 1.47 7.51 -0.47
CA LYS A 21 0.03 7.20 -0.47
C LYS A 21 -0.39 6.44 0.79
N LEU A 22 0.43 5.50 1.26
CA LEU A 22 0.16 4.76 2.50
C LEU A 22 0.27 5.67 3.73
N ALA A 23 1.25 6.56 3.78
CA ALA A 23 1.41 7.52 4.88
C ALA A 23 0.20 8.45 4.98
N VAL A 24 -0.27 9.03 3.87
CA VAL A 24 -1.49 9.85 3.85
C VAL A 24 -2.71 9.05 4.30
N LYS A 25 -2.83 7.79 3.87
CA LYS A 25 -3.98 6.95 4.22
C LYS A 25 -4.03 6.56 5.69
N TYR A 26 -2.89 6.23 6.30
CA TYR A 26 -2.84 5.62 7.64
C TYR A 26 -2.33 6.55 8.74
N ALA A 27 -1.65 7.64 8.40
CA ALA A 27 -1.11 8.62 9.34
C ALA A 27 -1.71 10.02 9.09
N LEU A 28 -3.05 10.08 9.02
CA LEU A 28 -3.83 11.30 8.71
C LEU A 28 -3.58 12.50 9.65
N ARG A 29 -3.08 12.28 10.86
CA ARG A 29 -2.85 13.33 11.88
C ARG A 29 -1.42 13.85 11.89
N ASP A 30 -0.57 13.29 11.05
CA ASP A 30 0.86 13.54 11.04
C ASP A 30 1.22 14.45 9.86
N SER A 31 2.22 15.31 10.05
CA SER A 31 2.57 16.32 9.05
C SER A 31 3.30 15.68 7.86
N LEU A 32 3.12 16.24 6.66
CA LEU A 32 3.83 15.78 5.45
C LEU A 32 5.36 15.74 5.63
N GLU A 33 5.93 16.68 6.39
CA GLU A 33 7.35 16.73 6.70
C GLU A 33 7.79 15.54 7.56
N HIS A 34 6.98 15.18 8.55
CA HIS A 34 7.28 14.08 9.47
C HIS A 34 7.09 12.72 8.77
N HIS A 35 6.12 12.59 7.87
CA HIS A 35 6.04 11.47 6.92
C HIS A 35 7.31 11.34 6.08
N ALA A 36 7.78 12.42 5.46
CA ALA A 36 8.95 12.38 4.59
C ALA A 36 10.21 11.97 5.36
N GLN A 37 10.38 12.48 6.59
CA GLN A 37 11.47 12.13 7.48
C GLN A 37 11.41 10.66 7.89
N ALA A 38 10.24 10.17 8.33
CA ALA A 38 10.06 8.77 8.73
C ALA A 38 10.37 7.82 7.58
N ILE A 39 9.87 8.11 6.37
CA ILE A 39 10.16 7.33 5.16
C ILE A 39 11.67 7.34 4.86
N HIS A 40 12.35 8.47 5.01
CA HIS A 40 13.80 8.56 4.78
C HIS A 40 14.59 7.68 5.75
N GLN A 41 14.21 7.66 7.04
CA GLN A 41 14.88 6.83 8.06
C GLN A 41 14.78 5.33 7.74
N VAL A 42 13.64 4.88 7.22
CA VAL A 42 13.39 3.45 6.94
C VAL A 42 13.62 3.07 5.48
N TRP A 43 14.03 4.00 4.61
CA TRP A 43 14.06 3.79 3.16
C TRP A 43 14.89 2.58 2.73
N LYS A 44 16.07 2.42 3.32
CA LYS A 44 17.04 1.38 2.98
C LYS A 44 16.53 -0.04 3.30
N PRO A 45 15.98 -0.34 4.50
CA PRO A 45 15.37 -1.64 4.78
C PRO A 45 13.94 -1.81 4.27
N LEU A 46 13.26 -0.74 3.83
CA LEU A 46 11.87 -0.83 3.38
C LEU A 46 11.75 -1.69 2.11
N CYS A 47 10.76 -2.58 2.07
CA CYS A 47 10.35 -3.31 0.87
C CYS A 47 8.86 -3.08 0.66
N ILE A 48 8.45 -2.71 -0.55
CA ILE A 48 7.05 -2.42 -0.88
C ILE A 48 6.58 -3.45 -1.88
N LEU A 49 5.46 -4.08 -1.53
CA LEU A 49 4.81 -5.09 -2.34
C LEU A 49 3.51 -4.51 -2.90
N GLU A 50 3.34 -4.59 -4.20
CA GLU A 50 2.08 -4.27 -4.85
C GLU A 50 1.32 -5.58 -5.13
N MET A 51 0.08 -5.65 -4.67
CA MET A 51 -0.82 -6.78 -4.92
C MET A 51 -1.92 -6.38 -5.91
N THR A 52 -1.97 -7.07 -7.04
CA THR A 52 -3.11 -7.03 -7.95
C THR A 52 -4.11 -8.09 -7.54
N ILE A 53 -5.27 -7.67 -7.05
CA ILE A 53 -6.34 -8.58 -6.62
C ILE A 53 -6.93 -9.25 -7.86
N ALA A 54 -6.88 -10.57 -7.93
CA ALA A 54 -7.54 -11.34 -8.97
C ALA A 54 -9.06 -11.20 -8.83
N PRO A 55 -9.84 -11.38 -9.91
CA PRO A 55 -11.30 -11.28 -9.86
C PRO A 55 -11.82 -12.11 -8.70
N LEU A 56 -12.36 -11.42 -7.70
CA LEU A 56 -12.97 -12.09 -6.56
C LEU A 56 -14.20 -12.78 -7.12
N SER A 57 -14.11 -14.10 -7.36
CA SER A 57 -15.28 -14.95 -7.44
C SER A 57 -15.87 -15.06 -6.04
N GLY A 58 -16.35 -13.93 -5.53
CA GLY A 58 -17.21 -13.91 -4.38
C GLY A 58 -18.46 -14.68 -4.79
N ARG A 59 -18.75 -15.80 -4.11
CA ARG A 59 -20.15 -16.16 -3.91
C ARG A 59 -20.82 -14.88 -3.44
N LYS A 60 -21.67 -14.27 -4.27
CA LYS A 60 -22.46 -13.10 -3.92
C LYS A 60 -23.04 -13.40 -2.54
N ALA A 61 -22.60 -12.67 -1.52
CA ALA A 61 -23.39 -12.56 -0.33
C ALA A 61 -24.68 -11.91 -0.81
N ILE A 62 -25.72 -12.73 -0.91
CA ILE A 62 -27.10 -12.27 -0.88
C ILE A 62 -27.19 -11.26 0.26
N GLU A 63 -27.33 -9.98 -0.09
CA GLU A 63 -27.86 -8.97 0.82
C GLU A 63 -29.25 -9.48 1.19
N ILE A 64 -29.39 -10.04 2.41
CA ILE A 64 -30.71 -10.26 2.97
C ILE A 64 -31.16 -8.88 3.48
N VAL A 65 -32.25 -8.41 2.88
CA VAL A 65 -33.06 -7.23 3.21
C VAL A 65 -33.38 -7.12 4.70
#